data_AF-A0A946S339-F1
#
_entry.id   AF-A0A946S339-F1
#
_cell.length_a   1.000
_cell.length_b   1.000
_cell.length_c   1.000
_cell.angle_alpha   90.00
_cell.angle_beta   90.00
_cell.angle_gamma   90.00
#
_symmetry.space_group_name_H-M   'P 1'
#
loop_
_entity.id
_entity.type
_entity.pdbx_description
1 polymer ?
#
loop_
_entity_poly.entity_id
_entity_poly.type
_entity_poly.pdbx_seq_one_letter_code
_entity_poly.pdbx_strand_id
1 'polypeptide(L)'
;MIRDTLRDFTVFIWRLLFAKKAKIAVNKEKFRKRIFEPEEEETTQVSYLSRTDFDRQKLDKHVEVIMVKYEKLRGMTPSTSKFLGEDIDYPETKRRFYQLPRPLPDLTKLREEIENFSKGESASSPRNKIKRHLKYHPSHPELHAINGIQMYNDTMQSGLDEKKLDVLQQCLVEIGQAMYNGAISVYNVNWFITIYTKYLEAMQRRILAEYNLVSTNYHWQVQKIAAELHLLAIQITSMLSIREQLAGMATLTAKLKNSTYNYDSITKEEIRGACLALEGDGSRHESVGKSPKYVLWAVVTIATLFARAPMLTKLVSNLLSSIPDSSRMLVLQKNMVGTVLAVVDYHFALSQGDLSKKIETAHRLYTRCLNVINQHLGHVSPKRTYEVDPFLKAAWITKESNGLFERDEYRTMLEQSMEFLDRVMESPDTVKGSFDIARRLQDDLHGIMVEYGWAMY
;
A
#
# COMPACT_ATOMS: atom_id res chain seq x y z
N MET A 1 27.40 36.63 29.23
CA MET A 1 27.75 37.18 27.90
C MET A 1 27.08 36.45 26.74
N ILE A 2 27.15 35.12 26.60
CA ILE A 2 26.45 34.38 25.51
C ILE A 2 24.93 34.24 25.77
N ARG A 3 24.49 34.36 27.04
CA ARG A 3 23.07 34.22 27.42
C ARG A 3 22.23 35.47 27.14
N ASP A 4 22.85 36.64 27.11
CA ASP A 4 22.15 37.92 26.89
C ASP A 4 21.93 38.19 25.39
N THR A 5 22.87 37.76 24.54
CA THR A 5 22.76 37.87 23.08
C THR A 5 21.65 37.00 22.47
N LEU A 6 21.36 35.84 23.06
CA LEU A 6 20.24 34.98 22.64
C LEU A 6 18.87 35.54 23.03
N ARG A 7 18.79 36.31 24.12
CA ARG A 7 17.55 36.96 24.55
C ARG A 7 17.20 38.15 23.65
N ASP A 8 18.19 38.91 23.23
CA ASP A 8 17.98 40.04 22.32
C ASP A 8 17.63 39.58 20.89
N PHE A 9 18.20 38.46 20.44
CA PHE A 9 17.86 37.88 19.14
C PHE A 9 16.43 37.32 19.08
N THR A 10 15.96 36.70 20.17
CA THR A 10 14.57 36.19 20.24
C THR A 10 13.54 37.32 20.33
N VAL A 11 13.84 38.41 21.02
CA VAL A 11 12.99 39.62 21.05
C VAL A 11 12.94 40.31 19.68
N PHE A 12 14.05 40.33 18.93
CA PHE A 12 14.09 40.87 17.58
C PHE A 12 13.22 40.06 16.61
N ILE A 13 13.32 38.73 16.65
CA ILE A 13 12.47 37.83 15.82
C ILE A 13 10.99 37.97 16.17
N TRP A 14 10.66 38.11 17.47
CA TRP A 14 9.28 38.34 17.90
C TRP A 14 8.71 39.66 17.38
N ARG A 15 9.48 40.77 17.43
CA ARG A 15 9.04 42.06 16.88
C ARG A 15 8.80 42.00 15.36
N LEU A 16 9.61 41.25 14.63
CA LEU A 16 9.51 41.10 13.18
C LEU A 16 8.28 40.25 12.76
N LEU A 17 7.95 39.23 13.54
CA LEU A 17 6.79 38.35 13.30
C LEU A 17 5.46 39.03 13.65
N PHE A 18 5.41 39.88 14.68
CA PHE A 18 4.17 40.53 15.10
C PHE A 18 3.90 41.89 14.43
N ALA A 19 4.92 42.59 13.92
CA ALA A 19 4.73 43.79 13.10
C ALA A 19 3.97 43.51 11.78
N LYS A 20 4.10 42.29 11.22
CA LYS A 20 3.34 41.86 10.03
C LYS A 20 1.85 41.63 10.31
N LYS A 21 1.47 41.21 11.53
CA LYS A 21 0.05 41.02 11.90
C LYS A 21 -0.69 42.34 12.13
N ALA A 22 -0.01 43.37 12.65
CA ALA A 22 -0.60 44.70 12.82
C ALA A 22 -0.96 45.38 11.49
N LYS A 23 -0.15 45.22 10.43
CA LYS A 23 -0.45 45.74 9.08
C LYS A 23 -1.69 45.09 8.43
N ILE A 24 -1.99 43.83 8.76
CA ILE A 24 -3.16 43.12 8.22
C ILE A 24 -4.45 43.57 8.92
N ALA A 25 -4.39 43.95 10.20
CA ALA A 25 -5.54 44.48 10.94
C ALA A 25 -5.96 45.88 10.46
N VAL A 26 -5.01 46.77 10.19
CA VAL A 26 -5.29 48.14 9.70
C VAL A 26 -5.90 48.14 8.28
N ASN A 27 -5.57 47.17 7.44
CA ASN A 27 -6.18 47.03 6.11
C ASN A 27 -7.62 46.49 6.14
N LYS A 28 -7.98 45.68 7.15
CA LYS A 28 -9.37 45.22 7.34
C LYS A 28 -10.32 46.34 7.80
N GLU A 29 -9.80 47.32 8.53
CA GLU A 29 -10.61 48.44 9.04
C GLU A 29 -10.88 49.50 7.97
N LYS A 30 -9.93 49.71 7.03
CA LYS A 30 -10.17 50.52 5.82
C LYS A 30 -11.20 49.90 4.87
N PHE A 31 -11.29 48.58 4.82
CA PHE A 31 -12.26 47.89 3.96
C PHE A 31 -13.71 47.96 4.48
N ARG A 32 -13.90 48.12 5.80
CA ARG A 32 -15.25 48.26 6.40
C ARG A 32 -15.86 49.66 6.26
N LYS A 33 -15.05 50.70 6.03
CA LYS A 33 -15.56 52.08 5.85
C LYS A 33 -16.03 52.40 4.42
N ARG A 34 -15.88 51.50 3.46
CA ARG A 34 -16.33 51.68 2.06
C ARG A 34 -17.70 51.08 1.73
N ILE A 35 -18.44 50.57 2.72
CA ILE A 35 -19.74 49.87 2.48
C ILE A 35 -20.95 50.81 2.69
N PHE A 36 -20.74 52.10 2.99
CA PHE A 36 -21.83 53.06 3.20
C PHE A 36 -21.53 54.41 2.56
N GLU A 37 -21.44 54.43 1.24
CA GLU A 37 -21.68 55.64 0.43
C GLU A 37 -22.68 55.25 -0.68
N PRO A 38 -23.72 56.08 -0.94
CA PRO A 38 -24.72 55.77 -1.95
C PRO A 38 -24.13 55.90 -3.35
N GLU A 39 -24.56 54.99 -4.24
CA GLU A 39 -24.15 54.89 -5.64
C GLU A 39 -24.37 56.21 -6.39
N GLU A 40 -23.29 56.86 -6.80
CA GLU A 40 -23.32 57.77 -7.95
C GLU A 40 -23.29 56.93 -9.24
N GLU A 41 -24.19 57.25 -10.17
CA GLU A 41 -24.31 56.63 -11.48
C GLU A 41 -23.03 56.85 -12.31
N GLU A 42 -22.05 55.97 -12.14
CA GLU A 42 -20.88 55.91 -13.00
C GLU A 42 -21.22 55.17 -14.29
N THR A 43 -21.31 55.97 -15.37
CA THR A 43 -21.19 55.53 -16.76
C THR A 43 -20.20 54.36 -16.90
N THR A 44 -20.72 53.20 -17.31
CA THR A 44 -19.98 51.96 -17.41
C THR A 44 -18.97 52.05 -18.56
N GLN A 45 -17.81 52.67 -18.30
CA GLN A 45 -16.64 52.51 -19.16
C GLN A 45 -16.18 51.06 -19.04
N VAL A 46 -16.34 50.29 -20.11
CA VAL A 46 -15.76 48.95 -20.25
C VAL A 46 -14.24 49.12 -20.17
N SER A 47 -13.70 48.93 -18.97
CA SER A 47 -12.27 48.87 -18.71
C SER A 47 -11.73 47.63 -19.44
N TYR A 48 -11.12 47.85 -20.60
CA TYR A 48 -10.40 46.80 -21.31
C TYR A 48 -9.24 46.34 -20.42
N LEU A 49 -9.30 45.10 -19.92
CA LEU A 49 -8.22 44.45 -19.19
C LEU A 49 -6.92 44.65 -19.96
N SER A 50 -5.90 45.16 -19.27
CA SER A 50 -4.58 45.31 -19.87
C SER A 50 -4.07 43.93 -20.31
N ARG A 51 -3.31 43.87 -21.41
CA ARG A 51 -2.79 42.61 -21.98
C ARG A 51 -2.06 41.75 -20.93
N THR A 52 -1.39 42.39 -19.97
CA THR A 52 -0.72 41.74 -18.84
C THR A 52 -1.67 41.07 -17.84
N ASP A 53 -2.85 41.63 -17.62
CA ASP A 53 -3.85 41.05 -16.71
C ASP A 53 -4.55 39.85 -17.36
N PHE A 54 -4.76 39.90 -18.67
CA PHE A 54 -5.29 38.77 -19.45
C PHE A 54 -4.31 37.58 -19.48
N ASP A 55 -3.01 37.85 -19.64
CA ASP A 55 -1.96 36.82 -19.62
C ASP A 55 -1.80 36.18 -18.23
N ARG A 56 -1.95 36.97 -17.15
CA ARG A 56 -2.01 36.45 -15.78
C ARG A 56 -3.22 35.55 -15.56
N GLN A 57 -4.42 35.98 -15.96
CA GLN A 57 -5.64 35.17 -15.83
C GLN A 57 -5.56 33.85 -16.62
N LYS A 58 -4.93 33.85 -17.80
CA LYS A 58 -4.69 32.62 -18.56
C LYS A 58 -3.71 31.69 -17.87
N LEU A 59 -2.63 32.23 -17.31
CA LEU A 59 -1.64 31.47 -16.56
C LEU A 59 -2.28 30.84 -15.31
N ASP A 60 -3.07 31.61 -14.55
CA ASP A 60 -3.77 31.13 -13.36
C ASP A 60 -4.75 29.98 -13.70
N LYS A 61 -5.54 30.14 -14.78
CA LYS A 61 -6.42 29.06 -15.28
C LYS A 61 -5.65 27.81 -15.70
N HIS A 62 -4.48 27.98 -16.32
CA HIS A 62 -3.65 26.85 -16.73
C HIS A 62 -3.11 26.09 -15.50
N VAL A 63 -2.62 26.81 -14.48
CA VAL A 63 -2.16 26.21 -13.23
C VAL A 63 -3.30 25.48 -12.50
N GLU A 64 -4.49 26.09 -12.45
CA GLU A 64 -5.68 25.48 -11.86
C GLU A 64 -6.04 24.14 -12.52
N VAL A 65 -6.02 24.09 -13.86
CA VAL A 65 -6.27 22.84 -14.61
C VAL A 65 -5.23 21.76 -14.28
N ILE A 66 -3.95 22.13 -14.15
CA ILE A 66 -2.89 21.19 -13.76
C ILE A 66 -3.11 20.69 -12.33
N MET A 67 -3.47 21.57 -11.40
CA MET A 67 -3.78 21.20 -10.01
C MET A 67 -4.97 20.23 -9.92
N VAL A 68 -6.06 20.50 -10.65
CA VAL A 68 -7.23 19.61 -10.67
C VAL A 68 -6.87 18.23 -11.19
N LYS A 69 -6.05 18.14 -12.25
CA LYS A 69 -5.55 16.85 -12.76
C LYS A 69 -4.67 16.14 -11.75
N TYR A 70 -3.76 16.85 -11.09
CA TYR A 70 -2.91 16.31 -10.04
C TYR A 70 -3.73 15.74 -8.89
N GLU A 71 -4.69 16.50 -8.35
CA GLU A 71 -5.53 16.03 -7.24
C GLU A 71 -6.41 14.85 -7.65
N LYS A 72 -6.90 14.81 -8.90
CA LYS A 72 -7.58 13.61 -9.43
C LYS A 72 -6.65 12.40 -9.41
N LEU A 73 -5.43 12.51 -9.96
CA LEU A 73 -4.47 11.39 -9.97
C LEU A 73 -4.07 10.97 -8.56
N ARG A 74 -3.87 11.93 -7.65
CA ARG A 74 -3.58 11.65 -6.25
C ARG A 74 -4.73 10.90 -5.58
N GLY A 75 -5.97 11.32 -5.78
CA GLY A 75 -7.17 10.67 -5.25
C GLY A 75 -7.40 9.25 -5.79
N MET A 76 -6.87 8.95 -6.98
CA MET A 76 -6.90 7.61 -7.56
C MET A 76 -5.80 6.68 -6.97
N THR A 77 -4.90 7.14 -6.11
CA THR A 77 -3.85 6.23 -5.61
C THR A 77 -4.41 5.26 -4.56
N PRO A 78 -4.13 3.94 -4.65
CA PRO A 78 -4.58 2.94 -3.67
C PRO A 78 -3.69 2.93 -2.43
N SER A 79 -3.47 4.12 -1.86
CA SER A 79 -2.51 4.41 -0.79
C SER A 79 -3.06 4.10 0.61
N THR A 80 -4.38 4.02 0.77
CA THR A 80 -5.05 3.76 2.06
C THR A 80 -6.30 2.93 1.87
N SER A 81 -6.85 2.37 2.95
CA SER A 81 -8.12 1.63 2.90
C SER A 81 -9.30 2.47 2.41
N LYS A 82 -9.21 3.81 2.48
CA LYS A 82 -10.24 4.73 1.97
C LYS A 82 -10.42 4.63 0.46
N PHE A 83 -9.44 4.09 -0.25
CA PHE A 83 -9.55 3.82 -1.68
C PHE A 83 -10.72 2.88 -2.02
N LEU A 84 -11.10 2.00 -1.09
CA LEU A 84 -12.23 1.09 -1.25
C LEU A 84 -13.59 1.74 -0.93
N GLY A 85 -13.62 3.03 -0.59
CA GLY A 85 -14.83 3.74 -0.16
C GLY A 85 -14.94 3.88 1.36
N GLU A 86 -16.01 4.56 1.80
CA GLU A 86 -16.32 4.77 3.22
C GLU A 86 -16.89 3.50 3.87
N ASP A 87 -17.76 2.79 3.13
CA ASP A 87 -18.40 1.54 3.55
C ASP A 87 -17.75 0.35 2.84
N ILE A 88 -16.88 -0.36 3.56
CA ILE A 88 -16.19 -1.56 3.04
C ILE A 88 -17.03 -2.82 3.24
N ASP A 89 -17.80 -2.87 4.33
CA ASP A 89 -18.61 -4.03 4.70
C ASP A 89 -19.93 -4.04 3.94
N TYR A 90 -20.33 -5.20 3.43
CA TYR A 90 -21.62 -5.32 2.75
C TYR A 90 -22.77 -5.21 3.76
N PRO A 91 -23.86 -4.51 3.38
CA PRO A 91 -25.01 -4.40 4.26
C PRO A 91 -25.59 -5.78 4.55
N GLU A 92 -25.95 -6.02 5.80
CA GLU A 92 -26.65 -7.24 6.18
C GLU A 92 -28.00 -7.30 5.46
N THR A 93 -28.25 -8.42 4.79
CA THR A 93 -29.53 -8.64 4.12
C THR A 93 -30.62 -8.87 5.15
N LYS A 94 -31.44 -7.84 5.42
CA LYS A 94 -32.64 -8.00 6.24
C LYS A 94 -33.56 -9.02 5.58
N ARG A 95 -33.72 -10.19 6.21
CA ARG A 95 -34.65 -11.22 5.74
C ARG A 95 -36.06 -10.65 5.73
N ARG A 96 -36.66 -10.53 4.53
CA ARG A 96 -38.07 -10.20 4.41
C ARG A 96 -38.87 -11.44 4.79
N PHE A 97 -39.83 -11.30 5.71
CA PHE A 97 -40.61 -12.38 6.33
C PHE A 97 -41.38 -13.31 5.36
N TYR A 98 -41.35 -13.07 4.04
CA TYR A 98 -42.08 -13.84 3.03
C TYR A 98 -41.25 -14.22 1.79
N GLN A 99 -39.93 -13.96 1.79
CA GLN A 99 -39.07 -14.36 0.67
C GLN A 99 -38.27 -15.59 1.06
N LEU A 100 -38.62 -16.73 0.45
CA LEU A 100 -37.79 -17.93 0.48
C LEU A 100 -36.40 -17.58 -0.09
N PRO A 101 -35.31 -17.93 0.61
CA PRO A 101 -33.97 -17.71 0.09
C PRO A 101 -33.81 -18.49 -1.22
N ARG A 102 -33.48 -17.77 -2.30
CA ARG A 102 -33.14 -18.44 -3.56
C ARG A 102 -31.83 -19.20 -3.36
N PRO A 103 -31.66 -20.38 -3.98
CA PRO A 103 -30.41 -21.11 -3.87
C PRO A 103 -29.28 -20.34 -4.56
N LEU A 104 -28.11 -20.33 -3.94
CA LEU A 104 -26.89 -19.79 -4.53
C LEU A 104 -26.53 -20.62 -5.77
N PRO A 105 -26.14 -20.00 -6.90
CA PRO A 105 -25.63 -20.73 -8.05
C PRO A 105 -24.32 -21.44 -7.72
N ASP A 106 -24.02 -22.48 -8.50
CA ASP A 106 -22.70 -23.10 -8.49
C ASP A 106 -21.65 -22.11 -9.04
N LEU A 107 -20.83 -21.58 -8.13
CA LEU A 107 -19.81 -20.59 -8.43
C LEU A 107 -18.65 -21.17 -9.23
N THR A 108 -18.44 -22.49 -9.17
CA THR A 108 -17.37 -23.16 -9.91
C THR A 108 -17.59 -23.05 -11.41
N LYS A 109 -18.82 -23.35 -11.86
CA LYS A 109 -19.21 -23.21 -13.27
C LYS A 109 -19.08 -21.77 -13.77
N LEU A 110 -19.46 -20.80 -12.94
CA LEU A 110 -19.31 -19.38 -13.27
C LEU A 110 -17.82 -19.00 -13.45
N ARG A 111 -16.93 -19.50 -12.59
CA ARG A 111 -15.48 -19.27 -12.72
C ARG A 111 -14.90 -19.88 -13.98
N GLU A 112 -15.30 -21.12 -14.31
CA GLU A 112 -14.88 -21.79 -15.55
C GLU A 112 -15.36 -21.03 -16.79
N GLU A 113 -16.63 -20.57 -16.82
CA GLU A 113 -17.15 -19.75 -17.92
C GLU A 113 -16.33 -18.45 -18.10
N ILE A 114 -15.93 -17.80 -17.00
CA ILE A 114 -15.10 -16.58 -17.04
C ILE A 114 -13.69 -16.88 -17.52
N GLU A 115 -13.10 -17.99 -17.07
CA GLU A 115 -11.76 -18.40 -17.49
C GLU A 115 -11.74 -18.73 -18.98
N ASN A 116 -12.72 -19.49 -19.49
CA ASN A 116 -12.86 -19.80 -20.90
C ASN A 116 -13.10 -18.52 -21.74
N PHE A 117 -13.89 -17.58 -21.23
CA PHE A 117 -14.08 -16.28 -21.87
C PHE A 117 -12.78 -15.46 -21.92
N SER A 118 -11.97 -15.48 -20.85
CA SER A 118 -10.67 -14.79 -20.80
C SER A 118 -9.66 -15.36 -21.79
N LYS A 119 -9.73 -16.67 -22.06
CA LYS A 119 -8.89 -17.37 -23.05
C LYS A 119 -9.39 -17.23 -24.50
N GLY A 120 -10.58 -16.66 -24.70
CA GLY A 120 -11.22 -16.58 -26.02
C GLY A 120 -11.83 -17.90 -26.50
N GLU A 121 -11.97 -18.89 -25.62
CA GLU A 121 -12.52 -20.22 -25.93
C GLU A 121 -14.06 -20.22 -25.98
N SER A 122 -14.71 -19.17 -25.45
CA SER A 122 -16.16 -19.02 -25.45
C SER A 122 -16.60 -17.64 -25.97
N ALA A 123 -17.57 -17.63 -26.90
CA ALA A 123 -18.12 -16.38 -27.47
C ALA A 123 -19.18 -15.69 -26.58
N SER A 124 -19.73 -16.40 -25.58
CA SER A 124 -20.81 -15.87 -24.72
C SER A 124 -20.24 -15.26 -23.43
N SER A 125 -20.51 -13.97 -23.19
CA SER A 125 -20.11 -13.31 -21.94
C SER A 125 -21.02 -13.73 -20.77
N PRO A 126 -20.45 -14.20 -19.63
CA PRO A 126 -21.22 -14.58 -18.44
C PRO A 126 -21.81 -13.37 -17.69
N ARG A 127 -21.53 -12.13 -18.12
CA ARG A 127 -21.92 -10.88 -17.47
C ARG A 127 -23.40 -10.80 -17.08
N ASN A 128 -24.29 -11.19 -17.99
CA ASN A 128 -25.73 -11.14 -17.75
C ASN A 128 -26.17 -12.14 -16.67
N LYS A 129 -25.52 -13.30 -16.58
CA LYS A 129 -25.77 -14.29 -15.53
C LYS A 129 -25.29 -13.75 -14.18
N ILE A 130 -24.08 -13.21 -14.12
CA ILE A 130 -23.49 -12.64 -12.89
C ILE A 130 -24.38 -11.51 -12.35
N LYS A 131 -24.79 -10.56 -13.20
CA LYS A 131 -25.68 -9.45 -12.80
C LYS A 131 -27.03 -9.94 -12.27
N ARG A 132 -27.59 -10.99 -12.87
CA ARG A 132 -28.83 -11.61 -12.36
C ARG A 132 -28.61 -12.21 -10.98
N HIS A 133 -27.50 -12.90 -10.74
CA HIS A 133 -27.20 -13.49 -9.44
C HIS A 133 -26.92 -12.44 -8.36
N LEU A 134 -26.18 -11.37 -8.68
CA LEU A 134 -25.97 -10.25 -7.77
C LEU A 134 -27.29 -9.55 -7.37
N LYS A 135 -28.27 -9.47 -8.26
CA LYS A 135 -29.60 -8.94 -7.92
C LYS A 135 -30.31 -9.78 -6.86
N TYR A 136 -30.08 -11.09 -6.84
CA TYR A 136 -30.68 -12.01 -5.85
C TYR A 136 -29.83 -12.15 -4.59
N HIS A 137 -28.52 -11.99 -4.70
CA HIS A 137 -27.54 -12.15 -3.63
C HIS A 137 -26.61 -10.93 -3.55
N PRO A 138 -27.13 -9.75 -3.19
CA PRO A 138 -26.40 -8.47 -3.28
C PRO A 138 -25.29 -8.28 -2.25
N SER A 139 -25.16 -9.18 -1.27
CA SER A 139 -24.11 -9.13 -0.24
C SER A 139 -23.19 -10.35 -0.32
N HIS A 140 -23.25 -11.13 -1.42
CA HIS A 140 -22.45 -12.36 -1.52
C HIS A 140 -21.05 -12.05 -2.06
N PRO A 141 -20.00 -12.19 -1.25
CA PRO A 141 -18.70 -11.61 -1.56
C PRO A 141 -18.04 -12.28 -2.76
N GLU A 142 -18.16 -13.60 -2.94
CA GLU A 142 -17.56 -14.26 -4.10
C GLU A 142 -18.21 -13.86 -5.43
N LEU A 143 -19.50 -13.47 -5.43
CA LEU A 143 -20.18 -13.01 -6.64
C LEU A 143 -19.68 -11.61 -7.05
N HIS A 144 -19.39 -10.75 -6.08
CA HIS A 144 -18.75 -9.45 -6.33
C HIS A 144 -17.32 -9.61 -6.85
N ALA A 145 -16.53 -10.51 -6.26
CA ALA A 145 -15.19 -10.83 -6.78
C ALA A 145 -15.25 -11.29 -8.25
N ILE A 146 -16.16 -12.23 -8.55
CA ILE A 146 -16.43 -12.73 -9.91
C ILE A 146 -16.85 -11.59 -10.86
N ASN A 147 -17.71 -10.67 -10.41
CA ASN A 147 -18.13 -9.51 -11.19
C ASN A 147 -16.96 -8.57 -11.52
N GLY A 148 -16.10 -8.27 -10.54
CA GLY A 148 -14.89 -7.48 -10.74
C GLY A 148 -13.93 -8.10 -11.76
N ILE A 149 -13.77 -9.43 -11.73
CA ILE A 149 -12.97 -10.19 -12.70
C ILE A 149 -13.56 -10.09 -14.11
N GLN A 150 -14.87 -10.29 -14.24
CA GLN A 150 -15.53 -10.18 -15.54
C GLN A 150 -15.43 -8.76 -16.11
N MET A 151 -15.61 -7.72 -15.27
CA MET A 151 -15.43 -6.33 -15.70
C MET A 151 -14.00 -6.06 -16.18
N TYR A 152 -12.99 -6.63 -15.53
CA TYR A 152 -11.61 -6.56 -15.98
C TYR A 152 -11.42 -7.23 -17.35
N ASN A 153 -11.94 -8.45 -17.54
CA ASN A 153 -11.83 -9.17 -18.80
C ASN A 153 -12.52 -8.41 -19.95
N ASP A 154 -13.73 -7.89 -19.73
CA ASP A 154 -14.45 -7.03 -20.67
C ASP A 154 -13.60 -5.80 -21.06
N THR A 155 -12.93 -5.20 -20.07
CA THR A 155 -12.09 -4.00 -20.26
C THR A 155 -10.82 -4.31 -21.07
N MET A 156 -10.19 -5.47 -20.83
CA MET A 156 -9.00 -5.87 -21.58
C MET A 156 -9.29 -6.19 -23.05
N GLN A 157 -10.49 -6.70 -23.35
CA GLN A 157 -10.94 -6.94 -24.72
C GLN A 157 -11.45 -5.67 -25.41
N SER A 158 -11.80 -4.62 -24.66
CA SER A 158 -12.23 -3.34 -25.21
C SER A 158 -11.05 -2.48 -25.68
N GLY A 159 -11.19 -1.85 -26.86
CA GLY A 159 -10.22 -0.87 -27.39
C GLY A 159 -10.34 0.54 -26.79
N LEU A 160 -11.01 0.70 -25.65
CA LEU A 160 -11.26 2.01 -25.03
C LEU A 160 -10.10 2.40 -24.11
N ASP A 161 -9.10 3.10 -24.64
CA ASP A 161 -7.91 3.48 -23.85
C ASP A 161 -8.15 4.61 -22.84
N GLU A 162 -8.98 5.60 -23.16
CA GLU A 162 -9.15 6.80 -22.30
C GLU A 162 -9.85 6.51 -20.97
N LYS A 163 -10.88 5.65 -20.96
CA LYS A 163 -11.65 5.30 -19.76
C LYS A 163 -11.12 4.05 -19.05
N LYS A 164 -10.05 3.44 -19.58
CA LYS A 164 -9.52 2.17 -19.07
C LYS A 164 -9.10 2.25 -17.61
N LEU A 165 -8.48 3.37 -17.21
CA LEU A 165 -8.02 3.57 -15.85
C LEU A 165 -9.18 3.62 -14.84
N ASP A 166 -10.25 4.34 -15.17
CA ASP A 166 -11.44 4.46 -14.31
C ASP A 166 -12.14 3.09 -14.15
N VAL A 167 -12.24 2.31 -15.23
CA VAL A 167 -12.86 0.98 -15.14
C VAL A 167 -11.96 0.00 -14.37
N LEU A 168 -10.64 0.04 -14.57
CA LEU A 168 -9.69 -0.74 -13.78
C LEU A 168 -9.78 -0.41 -12.28
N GLN A 169 -9.95 0.87 -11.93
CA GLN A 169 -10.19 1.30 -10.56
C GLN A 169 -11.46 0.64 -10.00
N GLN A 170 -12.56 0.67 -10.74
CA GLN A 170 -13.83 0.04 -10.31
C GLN A 170 -13.67 -1.47 -10.11
N CYS A 171 -13.01 -2.17 -11.04
CA CYS A 171 -12.74 -3.60 -10.89
C CYS A 171 -11.93 -3.89 -9.62
N LEU A 172 -10.92 -3.05 -9.33
CA LEU A 172 -10.06 -3.19 -8.17
C LEU A 172 -10.80 -2.94 -6.85
N VAL A 173 -11.68 -1.94 -6.81
CA VAL A 173 -12.53 -1.65 -5.65
C VAL A 173 -13.50 -2.79 -5.39
N GLU A 174 -14.20 -3.28 -6.43
CA GLU A 174 -15.18 -4.37 -6.33
C GLU A 174 -14.54 -5.65 -5.74
N ILE A 175 -13.40 -6.09 -6.30
CA ILE A 175 -12.72 -7.29 -5.80
C ILE A 175 -12.07 -7.05 -4.42
N GLY A 176 -11.58 -5.83 -4.16
CA GLY A 176 -11.01 -5.44 -2.87
C GLY A 176 -12.05 -5.53 -1.76
N GLN A 177 -13.22 -4.93 -1.95
CA GLN A 177 -14.36 -5.02 -1.03
C GLN A 177 -14.81 -6.46 -0.84
N ALA A 178 -14.91 -7.25 -1.91
CA ALA A 178 -15.27 -8.66 -1.82
C ALA A 178 -14.33 -9.45 -0.89
N MET A 179 -13.01 -9.21 -0.98
CA MET A 179 -12.03 -9.86 -0.10
C MET A 179 -12.15 -9.42 1.36
N TYR A 180 -12.45 -8.15 1.63
CA TYR A 180 -12.73 -7.68 2.99
C TYR A 180 -13.95 -8.38 3.61
N ASN A 181 -14.95 -8.67 2.78
CA ASN A 181 -16.16 -9.39 3.16
C ASN A 181 -16.00 -10.93 3.13
N GLY A 182 -14.77 -11.43 3.05
CA GLY A 182 -14.47 -12.85 3.23
C GLY A 182 -14.31 -13.67 1.95
N ALA A 183 -14.31 -13.07 0.75
CA ALA A 183 -14.03 -13.81 -0.50
C ALA A 183 -12.52 -14.10 -0.73
N ILE A 184 -11.82 -14.60 0.29
CA ILE A 184 -10.38 -14.84 0.25
C ILE A 184 -10.11 -16.27 -0.23
N SER A 185 -9.96 -16.45 -1.53
CA SER A 185 -9.52 -17.72 -2.14
C SER A 185 -8.30 -17.49 -3.02
N VAL A 186 -7.52 -18.55 -3.30
CA VAL A 186 -6.32 -18.41 -4.15
C VAL A 186 -6.68 -17.87 -5.54
N TYR A 187 -7.80 -18.30 -6.10
CA TYR A 187 -8.33 -17.79 -7.36
C TYR A 187 -8.58 -16.27 -7.31
N ASN A 188 -9.32 -15.79 -6.30
CA ASN A 188 -9.63 -14.37 -6.17
C ASN A 188 -8.36 -13.54 -5.91
N VAL A 189 -7.42 -14.06 -5.11
CA VAL A 189 -6.14 -13.40 -4.82
C VAL A 189 -5.30 -13.27 -6.09
N ASN A 190 -5.19 -14.33 -6.91
CA ASN A 190 -4.44 -14.28 -8.17
C ASN A 190 -5.00 -13.21 -9.13
N TRP A 191 -6.32 -13.17 -9.27
CA TRP A 191 -6.98 -12.15 -10.07
C TRP A 191 -6.80 -10.75 -9.49
N PHE A 192 -6.93 -10.59 -8.18
CA PHE A 192 -6.68 -9.33 -7.51
C PHE A 192 -5.28 -8.77 -7.82
N ILE A 193 -4.22 -9.58 -7.69
CA ILE A 193 -2.85 -9.11 -7.98
C ILE A 193 -2.73 -8.70 -9.44
N THR A 194 -3.34 -9.46 -10.34
CA THR A 194 -3.31 -9.18 -11.77
C THR A 194 -3.96 -7.82 -12.07
N ILE A 195 -5.18 -7.62 -11.56
CA ILE A 195 -5.94 -6.36 -11.71
C ILE A 195 -5.16 -5.21 -11.05
N TYR A 196 -4.67 -5.40 -9.83
CA TYR A 196 -3.90 -4.41 -9.07
C TYR A 196 -2.64 -3.98 -9.81
N THR A 197 -1.85 -4.94 -10.31
CA THR A 197 -0.62 -4.66 -11.07
C THR A 197 -0.95 -3.90 -12.35
N LYS A 198 -1.98 -4.32 -13.10
CA LYS A 198 -2.40 -3.65 -14.35
C LYS A 198 -2.92 -2.24 -14.10
N TYR A 199 -3.62 -2.04 -13.00
CA TYR A 199 -4.06 -0.72 -12.55
C TYR A 199 -2.88 0.18 -12.23
N LEU A 200 -1.93 -0.28 -11.42
CA LEU A 200 -0.72 0.47 -11.08
C LEU A 200 0.13 0.79 -12.31
N GLU A 201 0.29 -0.14 -13.26
CA GLU A 201 1.00 0.10 -14.53
C GLU A 201 0.31 1.17 -15.39
N ALA A 202 -1.02 1.14 -15.48
CA ALA A 202 -1.78 2.16 -16.20
C ALA A 202 -1.67 3.54 -15.51
N MET A 203 -1.74 3.54 -14.18
CA MET A 203 -1.62 4.74 -13.36
C MET A 203 -0.23 5.37 -13.46
N GLN A 204 0.83 4.57 -13.34
CA GLN A 204 2.22 5.02 -13.47
C GLN A 204 2.46 5.67 -14.83
N ARG A 205 2.01 5.03 -15.92
CA ARG A 205 2.11 5.60 -17.26
C ARG A 205 1.39 6.94 -17.37
N ARG A 206 0.21 7.07 -16.77
CA ARG A 206 -0.54 8.34 -16.78
C ARG A 206 0.16 9.43 -15.97
N ILE A 207 0.68 9.12 -14.79
CA ILE A 207 1.42 10.05 -13.93
C ILE A 207 2.67 10.55 -14.65
N LEU A 208 3.45 9.64 -15.24
CA LEU A 208 4.67 9.99 -15.98
C LEU A 208 4.37 10.84 -17.22
N ALA A 209 3.28 10.56 -17.94
CA ALA A 209 2.86 11.39 -19.06
C ALA A 209 2.53 12.82 -18.62
N GLU A 210 1.76 13.00 -17.53
CA GLU A 210 1.46 14.34 -17.00
C GLU A 210 2.72 15.02 -16.43
N TYR A 211 3.60 14.28 -15.74
CA TYR A 211 4.88 14.80 -15.28
C TYR A 211 5.73 15.36 -16.42
N ASN A 212 5.86 14.61 -17.54
CA ASN A 212 6.63 15.05 -18.69
C ASN A 212 6.05 16.32 -19.32
N LEU A 213 4.73 16.48 -19.36
CA LEU A 213 4.06 17.68 -19.85
C LEU A 213 4.28 18.90 -18.95
N VAL A 214 4.38 18.68 -17.64
CA VAL A 214 4.43 19.73 -16.61
C VAL A 214 5.86 20.15 -16.29
N SER A 215 6.83 19.23 -16.37
CA SER A 215 8.22 19.39 -15.92
C SER A 215 9.02 20.52 -16.59
N THR A 216 8.68 20.89 -17.83
CA THR A 216 9.38 21.94 -18.58
C THR A 216 8.89 23.35 -18.26
N ASN A 217 7.84 23.49 -17.44
CA ASN A 217 7.30 24.79 -17.09
C ASN A 217 8.17 25.50 -16.03
N TYR A 218 8.42 26.80 -16.24
CA TYR A 218 9.19 27.63 -15.33
C TYR A 218 8.38 28.15 -14.13
N HIS A 219 7.06 28.00 -14.14
CA HIS A 219 6.21 28.52 -13.07
C HIS A 219 6.38 27.69 -11.78
N TRP A 220 6.71 28.34 -10.67
CA TRP A 220 7.08 27.67 -9.41
C TRP A 220 5.99 26.72 -8.87
N GLN A 221 4.70 27.06 -9.00
CA GLN A 221 3.61 26.16 -8.59
C GLN A 221 3.56 24.90 -9.46
N VAL A 222 3.84 25.05 -10.75
CA VAL A 222 3.84 23.97 -11.72
C VAL A 222 5.04 23.05 -11.48
N GLN A 223 6.20 23.61 -11.14
CA GLN A 223 7.38 22.85 -10.71
C GLN A 223 7.13 22.09 -9.41
N LYS A 224 6.44 22.70 -8.44
CA LYS A 224 6.04 22.01 -7.22
C LYS A 224 5.15 20.80 -7.52
N ILE A 225 4.15 20.96 -8.39
CA ILE A 225 3.29 19.86 -8.84
C ILE A 225 4.09 18.79 -9.59
N ALA A 226 5.06 19.19 -10.43
CA ALA A 226 5.93 18.24 -11.11
C ALA A 226 6.74 17.39 -10.11
N ALA A 227 7.31 18.01 -9.07
CA ALA A 227 8.00 17.30 -8.01
C ALA A 227 7.05 16.34 -7.26
N GLU A 228 5.83 16.77 -6.95
CA GLU A 228 4.82 15.93 -6.30
C GLU A 228 4.36 14.76 -7.19
N LEU A 229 4.23 14.97 -8.51
CA LEU A 229 3.94 13.89 -9.48
C LEU A 229 5.09 12.89 -9.56
N HIS A 230 6.34 13.34 -9.52
CA HIS A 230 7.50 12.47 -9.51
C HIS A 230 7.53 11.59 -8.25
N LEU A 231 7.28 12.20 -7.08
CA LEU A 231 7.12 11.49 -5.81
C LEU A 231 5.98 10.45 -5.86
N LEU A 232 4.84 10.82 -6.46
CA LEU A 232 3.72 9.91 -6.68
C LEU A 232 4.12 8.73 -7.60
N ALA A 233 4.91 8.98 -8.64
CA ALA A 233 5.41 7.93 -9.52
C ALA A 233 6.34 6.96 -8.78
N ILE A 234 7.24 7.46 -7.93
CA ILE A 234 8.09 6.63 -7.05
C ILE A 234 7.23 5.76 -6.12
N GLN A 235 6.17 6.35 -5.54
CA GLN A 235 5.22 5.62 -4.68
C GLN A 235 4.54 4.47 -5.42
N ILE A 236 4.10 4.69 -6.67
CA ILE A 236 3.49 3.63 -7.47
C ILE A 236 4.51 2.55 -7.85
N THR A 237 5.75 2.93 -8.15
CA THR A 237 6.85 1.98 -8.39
C THR A 237 7.11 1.09 -7.18
N SER A 238 7.06 1.63 -5.96
CA SER A 238 7.24 0.80 -4.75
C SER A 238 6.09 -0.19 -4.54
N MET A 239 4.84 0.19 -4.86
CA MET A 239 3.69 -0.72 -4.83
C MET A 239 3.80 -1.84 -5.90
N LEU A 240 4.42 -1.57 -7.04
CA LEU A 240 4.66 -2.57 -8.09
C LEU A 240 5.65 -3.67 -7.68
N SER A 241 6.37 -3.53 -6.57
CA SER A 241 7.21 -4.60 -6.00
C SER A 241 6.43 -5.87 -5.66
N ILE A 242 5.09 -5.79 -5.56
CA ILE A 242 4.22 -6.97 -5.42
C ILE A 242 4.44 -8.02 -6.53
N ARG A 243 4.91 -7.59 -7.72
CA ARG A 243 5.24 -8.48 -8.84
C ARG A 243 6.33 -9.48 -8.53
N GLU A 244 7.29 -9.11 -7.69
CA GLU A 244 8.40 -9.99 -7.29
C GLU A 244 7.91 -11.21 -6.50
N GLN A 245 6.72 -11.12 -5.90
CA GLN A 245 6.11 -12.19 -5.11
C GLN A 245 5.15 -13.08 -5.90
N LEU A 246 4.96 -12.82 -7.20
CA LEU A 246 4.14 -13.65 -8.07
C LEU A 246 4.67 -15.09 -8.18
N ALA A 247 5.98 -15.29 -8.09
CA ALA A 247 6.59 -16.62 -8.04
C ALA A 247 6.13 -17.43 -6.81
N GLY A 248 5.96 -16.76 -5.66
CA GLY A 248 5.41 -17.36 -4.45
C GLY A 248 3.96 -17.80 -4.64
N MET A 249 3.15 -16.98 -5.31
CA MET A 249 1.75 -17.30 -5.65
C MET A 249 1.63 -18.42 -6.69
N ALA A 250 2.52 -18.49 -7.67
CA ALA A 250 2.57 -19.60 -8.62
C ALA A 250 2.88 -20.93 -7.90
N THR A 251 3.83 -20.89 -6.95
CA THR A 251 4.16 -22.04 -6.10
C THR A 251 2.99 -22.43 -5.20
N LEU A 252 2.27 -21.46 -4.64
CA LEU A 252 1.06 -21.65 -3.85
C LEU A 252 -0.03 -22.34 -4.68
N THR A 253 -0.32 -21.81 -5.87
CA THR A 253 -1.31 -22.36 -6.79
C THR A 253 -0.94 -23.79 -7.21
N ALA A 254 0.34 -24.07 -7.48
CA ALA A 254 0.80 -25.41 -7.84
C ALA A 254 0.62 -26.41 -6.68
N LYS A 255 0.98 -26.04 -5.45
CA LYS A 255 0.81 -26.89 -4.25
C LYS A 255 -0.65 -27.01 -3.81
N LEU A 256 -1.46 -26.00 -4.09
CA LEU A 256 -2.89 -25.97 -3.81
C LEU A 256 -3.76 -26.43 -4.98
N LYS A 257 -3.15 -26.96 -6.04
CA LYS A 257 -3.88 -27.61 -7.12
C LYS A 257 -4.74 -28.74 -6.52
N ASN A 258 -6.01 -28.81 -6.95
CA ASN A 258 -7.02 -29.76 -6.49
C ASN A 258 -7.44 -29.66 -5.01
N SER A 259 -7.10 -28.59 -4.27
CA SER A 259 -7.77 -28.32 -2.98
C SER A 259 -8.96 -27.38 -3.14
N THR A 260 -9.90 -27.52 -2.22
CA THR A 260 -11.01 -26.60 -1.97
C THR A 260 -10.54 -25.15 -1.89
N TYR A 261 -9.42 -24.87 -1.20
CA TYR A 261 -8.83 -23.53 -1.06
C TYR A 261 -8.47 -22.79 -2.36
N ASN A 262 -8.42 -23.50 -3.49
CA ASN A 262 -8.23 -22.80 -4.75
C ASN A 262 -9.46 -21.92 -5.08
N TYR A 263 -10.64 -22.40 -4.72
CA TYR A 263 -11.93 -21.85 -5.12
C TYR A 263 -12.75 -21.38 -3.91
N ASP A 264 -12.77 -22.15 -2.84
CA ASP A 264 -13.48 -21.84 -1.62
C ASP A 264 -12.72 -20.81 -0.79
N SER A 265 -13.47 -19.93 -0.15
CA SER A 265 -12.92 -18.88 0.70
C SER A 265 -12.36 -19.44 2.01
N ILE A 266 -11.17 -18.99 2.40
CA ILE A 266 -10.52 -19.33 3.66
C ILE A 266 -11.18 -18.54 4.78
N THR A 267 -11.86 -19.24 5.70
CA THR A 267 -12.58 -18.65 6.83
C THR A 267 -11.70 -18.42 8.05
N LYS A 268 -12.11 -17.52 8.96
CA LYS A 268 -11.35 -17.26 10.20
C LYS A 268 -11.33 -18.48 11.12
N GLU A 269 -12.41 -19.24 11.11
CA GLU A 269 -12.60 -20.46 11.87
C GLU A 269 -11.64 -21.55 11.39
N GLU A 270 -11.46 -21.69 10.08
CA GLU A 270 -10.46 -22.61 9.50
C GLU A 270 -9.03 -22.20 9.85
N ILE A 271 -8.71 -20.90 9.84
CA ILE A 271 -7.39 -20.41 10.26
C ILE A 271 -7.11 -20.79 11.71
N ARG A 272 -8.06 -20.52 12.61
CA ARG A 272 -7.94 -20.86 14.04
C ARG A 272 -7.84 -22.37 14.26
N GLY A 273 -8.70 -23.13 13.60
CA GLY A 273 -8.69 -24.60 13.67
C GLY A 273 -7.38 -25.20 13.17
N ALA A 274 -6.82 -24.65 12.08
CA ALA A 274 -5.52 -25.07 11.57
C ALA A 274 -4.38 -24.75 12.53
N CYS A 275 -4.41 -23.60 13.20
CA CYS A 275 -3.39 -23.24 14.20
C CYS A 275 -3.44 -24.16 15.42
N LEU A 276 -4.64 -24.44 15.95
CA LEU A 276 -4.83 -25.35 17.08
C LEU A 276 -4.39 -26.79 16.75
N ALA A 277 -4.70 -27.26 15.54
CA ALA A 277 -4.29 -28.60 15.08
C ALA A 277 -2.77 -28.76 14.93
N LEU A 278 -2.01 -27.68 14.74
CA LEU A 278 -0.55 -27.71 14.69
C LEU A 278 0.10 -27.86 16.07
N GLU A 279 -0.65 -27.63 17.15
CA GLU A 279 -0.12 -27.54 18.51
C GLU A 279 -0.26 -28.81 19.34
N GLY A 280 -1.06 -29.80 18.90
CA GLY A 280 -1.08 -31.11 19.54
C GLY A 280 -2.44 -31.79 19.66
N ASP A 281 -3.55 -31.09 19.39
CA ASP A 281 -4.85 -31.74 19.26
C ASP A 281 -4.99 -32.35 17.86
N GLY A 282 -4.38 -33.53 17.69
CA GLY A 282 -4.41 -34.36 16.49
C GLY A 282 -5.80 -34.86 16.07
N SER A 283 -6.87 -34.29 16.62
CA SER A 283 -8.24 -34.56 16.22
C SER A 283 -9.02 -33.25 16.16
N ARG A 284 -9.28 -32.72 14.95
CA ARG A 284 -10.63 -32.34 14.48
C ARG A 284 -10.74 -31.37 13.31
N HIS A 285 -9.68 -30.80 12.74
CA HIS A 285 -9.84 -29.94 11.56
C HIS A 285 -8.96 -30.40 10.40
N GLU A 286 -9.34 -31.54 9.82
CA GLU A 286 -9.18 -31.75 8.39
C GLU A 286 -10.27 -30.95 7.69
N SER A 287 -10.04 -29.66 7.53
CA SER A 287 -10.71 -28.95 6.46
C SER A 287 -10.37 -29.67 5.15
N VAL A 288 -11.42 -29.91 4.35
CA VAL A 288 -11.47 -30.87 3.23
C VAL A 288 -10.12 -31.06 2.50
N GLY A 289 -9.39 -32.11 2.88
CA GLY A 289 -8.33 -32.72 2.08
C GLY A 289 -6.90 -32.17 2.16
N LYS A 290 -6.55 -31.20 3.01
CA LYS A 290 -5.13 -30.76 3.17
C LYS A 290 -4.70 -30.50 4.62
N SER A 291 -3.43 -30.78 4.91
CA SER A 291 -2.82 -30.62 6.24
C SER A 291 -2.89 -29.17 6.75
N PRO A 292 -3.13 -28.94 8.05
CA PRO A 292 -3.12 -27.61 8.69
C PRO A 292 -1.90 -26.74 8.35
N LYS A 293 -0.74 -27.37 8.10
CA LYS A 293 0.49 -26.67 7.68
C LYS A 293 0.30 -25.90 6.36
N TYR A 294 -0.48 -26.45 5.42
CA TYR A 294 -0.75 -25.81 4.14
C TYR A 294 -1.70 -24.63 4.26
N VAL A 295 -2.71 -24.72 5.13
CA VAL A 295 -3.65 -23.63 5.39
C VAL A 295 -2.91 -22.43 5.96
N LEU A 296 -2.10 -22.66 7.00
CA LEU A 296 -1.27 -21.61 7.60
C LEU A 296 -0.29 -21.02 6.58
N TRP A 297 0.38 -21.86 5.80
CA TRP A 297 1.28 -21.40 4.75
C TRP A 297 0.59 -20.54 3.69
N ALA A 298 -0.63 -20.92 3.27
CA ALA A 298 -1.44 -20.16 2.32
C ALA A 298 -1.82 -18.79 2.89
N VAL A 299 -2.32 -18.77 4.14
CA VAL A 299 -2.74 -17.54 4.83
C VAL A 299 -1.57 -16.59 5.01
N VAL A 300 -0.41 -17.08 5.47
CA VAL A 300 0.80 -16.26 5.64
C VAL A 300 1.30 -15.73 4.29
N THR A 301 1.24 -16.52 3.23
CA THR A 301 1.64 -16.10 1.88
C THR A 301 0.69 -15.01 1.35
N ILE A 302 -0.62 -15.21 1.46
CA ILE A 302 -1.64 -14.24 1.06
C ILE A 302 -1.50 -12.95 1.89
N ALA A 303 -1.32 -13.05 3.20
CA ALA A 303 -1.15 -11.88 4.07
C ALA A 303 0.14 -11.12 3.76
N THR A 304 1.24 -11.82 3.47
CA THR A 304 2.52 -11.23 3.03
C THR A 304 2.38 -10.45 1.72
N LEU A 305 1.59 -11.00 0.79
CA LEU A 305 1.28 -10.36 -0.47
C LEU A 305 0.38 -9.12 -0.28
N PHE A 306 -0.70 -9.26 0.48
CA PHE A 306 -1.61 -8.15 0.79
C PHE A 306 -0.95 -7.04 1.59
N ALA A 307 0.07 -7.35 2.41
CA ALA A 307 0.85 -6.35 3.13
C ALA A 307 1.53 -5.34 2.20
N ARG A 308 1.77 -5.71 0.92
CA ARG A 308 2.32 -4.80 -0.11
C ARG A 308 1.28 -3.96 -0.82
N ALA A 309 -0.01 -4.16 -0.53
CA ALA A 309 -1.13 -3.40 -1.06
C ALA A 309 -1.77 -2.57 0.07
N PRO A 310 -1.44 -1.29 0.21
CA PRO A 310 -1.81 -0.48 1.39
C PRO A 310 -3.31 -0.28 1.59
N MET A 311 -4.10 -0.38 0.53
CA MET A 311 -5.56 -0.42 0.65
C MET A 311 -6.10 -1.68 1.39
N LEU A 312 -5.28 -2.74 1.51
CA LEU A 312 -5.60 -3.98 2.22
C LEU A 312 -5.00 -4.06 3.63
N THR A 313 -4.34 -3.01 4.15
CA THR A 313 -3.66 -3.07 5.46
C THR A 313 -4.59 -3.52 6.59
N LYS A 314 -5.85 -3.04 6.63
CA LYS A 314 -6.83 -3.47 7.64
C LYS A 314 -7.21 -4.95 7.48
N LEU A 315 -7.33 -5.44 6.24
CA LEU A 315 -7.58 -6.86 5.96
C LEU A 315 -6.43 -7.73 6.48
N VAL A 316 -5.19 -7.30 6.26
CA VAL A 316 -4.00 -8.00 6.79
C VAL A 316 -4.04 -8.04 8.32
N SER A 317 -4.34 -6.94 8.99
CA SER A 317 -4.49 -6.92 10.45
C SER A 317 -5.58 -7.89 10.94
N ASN A 318 -6.72 -7.94 10.26
CA ASN A 318 -7.80 -8.86 10.58
C ASN A 318 -7.38 -10.33 10.39
N LEU A 319 -6.65 -10.65 9.33
CA LEU A 319 -6.10 -12.00 9.10
C LEU A 319 -5.09 -12.38 10.19
N LEU A 320 -4.16 -11.49 10.51
CA LEU A 320 -3.15 -11.74 11.56
C LEU A 320 -3.76 -11.90 12.95
N SER A 321 -4.84 -11.17 13.26
CA SER A 321 -5.59 -11.35 14.52
C SER A 321 -6.28 -12.70 14.65
N SER A 322 -6.50 -13.39 13.52
CA SER A 322 -7.09 -14.74 13.50
C SER A 322 -6.06 -15.82 13.83
N ILE A 323 -4.77 -15.51 13.74
CA ILE A 323 -3.66 -16.41 14.09
C ILE A 323 -3.32 -16.21 15.59
N PRO A 324 -3.48 -17.23 16.45
CA PRO A 324 -3.14 -17.14 17.86
C PRO A 324 -1.63 -17.04 18.09
N ASP A 325 -1.23 -16.40 19.20
CA ASP A 325 0.16 -16.27 19.64
C ASP A 325 0.59 -17.40 20.59
N SER A 326 0.17 -18.62 20.25
CA SER A 326 0.30 -19.81 21.10
C SER A 326 1.61 -20.57 20.91
N SER A 327 2.28 -20.42 19.75
CA SER A 327 3.60 -21.00 19.49
C SER A 327 4.58 -20.01 18.88
N ARG A 328 5.88 -20.19 19.19
CA ARG A 328 6.99 -19.38 18.65
C ARG A 328 6.95 -19.27 17.13
N MET A 329 6.63 -20.37 16.44
CA MET A 329 6.49 -20.39 14.98
C MET A 329 5.41 -19.42 14.49
N LEU A 330 4.22 -19.45 15.08
CA LEU A 330 3.10 -18.59 14.68
C LEU A 330 3.44 -17.12 14.92
N VAL A 331 4.03 -16.82 16.09
CA VAL A 331 4.48 -15.46 16.44
C VAL A 331 5.50 -14.95 15.42
N LEU A 332 6.51 -15.75 15.06
CA LEU A 332 7.51 -15.36 14.06
C LEU A 332 6.89 -15.14 12.67
N GLN A 333 5.95 -15.98 12.24
CA GLN A 333 5.26 -15.81 10.96
C GLN A 333 4.39 -14.55 10.93
N LYS A 334 3.64 -14.27 12.01
CA LYS A 334 2.89 -13.00 12.15
C LYS A 334 3.84 -11.82 12.11
N ASN A 335 4.98 -11.92 12.79
CA ASN A 335 5.96 -10.86 12.83
C ASN A 335 6.57 -10.58 11.46
N MET A 336 6.89 -11.62 10.67
CA MET A 336 7.35 -11.49 9.28
C MET A 336 6.35 -10.70 8.42
N VAL A 337 5.05 -11.02 8.48
CA VAL A 337 4.02 -10.26 7.74
C VAL A 337 3.96 -8.80 8.23
N GLY A 338 4.03 -8.58 9.54
CA GLY A 338 4.06 -7.22 10.11
C GLY A 338 5.33 -6.43 9.75
N THR A 339 6.47 -7.10 9.57
CA THR A 339 7.71 -6.48 9.07
C THR A 339 7.52 -6.02 7.63
N VAL A 340 6.84 -6.80 6.79
CA VAL A 340 6.50 -6.36 5.41
C VAL A 340 5.60 -5.13 5.42
N LEU A 341 4.59 -5.06 6.31
CA LEU A 341 3.79 -3.83 6.47
C LEU A 341 4.66 -2.63 6.85
N ALA A 342 5.59 -2.80 7.79
CA ALA A 342 6.48 -1.72 8.23
C ALA A 342 7.47 -1.29 7.12
N VAL A 343 7.94 -2.21 6.28
CA VAL A 343 8.74 -1.91 5.08
C VAL A 343 7.94 -1.06 4.09
N VAL A 344 6.66 -1.39 3.88
CA VAL A 344 5.78 -0.65 2.98
C VAL A 344 5.51 0.76 3.52
N ASP A 345 5.27 0.89 4.83
CA ASP A 345 5.15 2.19 5.49
C ASP A 345 6.41 3.06 5.32
N TYR A 346 7.60 2.46 5.43
CA TYR A 346 8.87 3.15 5.18
C TYR A 346 8.99 3.63 3.73
N HIS A 347 8.67 2.78 2.75
CA HIS A 347 8.66 3.19 1.34
C HIS A 347 7.66 4.31 1.05
N PHE A 348 6.53 4.33 1.76
CA PHE A 348 5.56 5.42 1.69
C PHE A 348 6.07 6.72 2.30
N ALA A 349 6.74 6.65 3.45
CA ALA A 349 7.40 7.80 4.05
C ALA A 349 8.49 8.36 3.12
N LEU A 350 9.27 7.46 2.48
CA LEU A 350 10.27 7.82 1.47
C LEU A 350 9.64 8.59 0.31
N SER A 351 8.54 8.09 -0.25
CA SER A 351 7.86 8.72 -1.39
C SER A 351 7.11 10.00 -1.03
N GLN A 352 6.75 10.23 0.23
CA GLN A 352 6.13 11.49 0.66
C GLN A 352 7.14 12.64 0.81
N GLY A 353 8.44 12.34 0.84
CA GLY A 353 9.48 13.36 1.06
C GLY A 353 9.56 13.88 2.49
N ASP A 354 8.79 13.32 3.44
CA ASP A 354 8.74 13.75 4.83
C ASP A 354 9.87 13.12 5.64
N LEU A 355 10.92 13.91 5.93
CA LEU A 355 12.10 13.44 6.67
C LEU A 355 11.75 12.90 8.06
N SER A 356 10.81 13.55 8.77
CA SER A 356 10.46 13.15 10.14
C SER A 356 9.82 11.77 10.14
N LYS A 357 8.88 11.52 9.21
CA LYS A 357 8.26 10.20 9.04
C LYS A 357 9.24 9.14 8.57
N LYS A 358 10.23 9.49 7.72
CA LYS A 358 11.27 8.54 7.29
C LYS A 358 12.08 8.04 8.49
N ILE A 359 12.53 8.95 9.35
CA ILE A 359 13.27 8.62 10.57
C ILE A 359 12.39 7.76 11.49
N GLU A 360 11.15 8.18 11.75
CA GLU A 360 10.22 7.47 12.63
C GLU A 360 9.95 6.04 12.13
N THR A 361 9.64 5.89 10.83
CA THR A 361 9.33 4.57 10.24
C THR A 361 10.55 3.67 10.15
N ALA A 362 11.74 4.21 9.85
CA ALA A 362 13.00 3.46 9.87
C ALA A 362 13.33 2.97 11.28
N HIS A 363 13.27 3.84 12.28
CA HIS A 363 13.53 3.49 13.68
C HIS A 363 12.54 2.43 14.18
N ARG A 364 11.25 2.59 13.87
CA ARG A 364 10.19 1.64 14.22
C ARG A 364 10.42 0.27 13.58
N LEU A 365 10.83 0.22 12.32
CA LEU A 365 11.14 -1.02 11.62
C LEU A 365 12.37 -1.71 12.23
N TYR A 366 13.45 -0.96 12.45
CA TYR A 366 14.67 -1.49 13.07
C TYR A 366 14.41 -2.05 14.47
N THR A 367 13.75 -1.26 15.33
CA THR A 367 13.37 -1.65 16.70
C THR A 367 12.47 -2.89 16.69
N ARG A 368 11.53 -2.98 15.74
CA ARG A 368 10.68 -4.17 15.57
C ARG A 368 11.51 -5.41 15.27
N CYS A 369 12.44 -5.34 14.32
CA CYS A 369 13.33 -6.45 14.01
C CYS A 369 14.19 -6.85 15.21
N LEU A 370 14.79 -5.88 15.89
CA LEU A 370 15.60 -6.09 17.09
C LEU A 370 14.82 -6.80 18.20
N ASN A 371 13.58 -6.36 18.46
CA ASN A 371 12.70 -6.98 19.45
C ASN A 371 12.40 -8.45 19.10
N VAL A 372 12.12 -8.75 17.83
CA VAL A 372 11.88 -10.13 17.38
C VAL A 372 13.14 -10.98 17.55
N ILE A 373 14.30 -10.44 17.19
CA ILE A 373 15.59 -11.13 17.34
C ILE A 373 15.83 -11.45 18.82
N ASN A 374 15.74 -10.46 19.70
CA ASN A 374 16.05 -10.61 21.12
C ASN A 374 15.05 -11.49 21.87
N GLN A 375 13.74 -11.38 21.59
CA GLN A 375 12.71 -12.11 22.32
C GLN A 375 12.51 -13.54 21.81
N HIS A 376 12.74 -13.78 20.51
CA HIS A 376 12.33 -15.03 19.88
C HIS A 376 13.42 -15.76 19.11
N LEU A 377 14.56 -15.14 18.78
CA LEU A 377 15.60 -15.79 17.97
C LEU A 377 16.89 -16.01 18.75
N GLY A 378 17.29 -15.07 19.62
CA GLY A 378 18.38 -15.23 20.58
C GLY A 378 19.63 -15.86 19.95
N HIS A 379 20.01 -17.04 20.46
CA HIS A 379 21.15 -17.86 19.99
C HIS A 379 20.76 -19.04 19.10
N VAL A 380 19.50 -19.11 18.64
CA VAL A 380 19.04 -20.23 17.81
C VAL A 380 19.45 -20.00 16.37
N SER A 381 20.20 -20.96 15.80
CA SER A 381 20.57 -20.96 14.38
C SER A 381 19.30 -20.91 13.52
N PRO A 382 19.11 -19.89 12.67
CA PRO A 382 17.90 -19.75 11.88
C PRO A 382 17.89 -20.79 10.75
N LYS A 383 16.79 -21.55 10.66
CA LYS A 383 16.58 -22.62 9.65
C LYS A 383 15.45 -22.32 8.69
N ARG A 384 14.56 -21.39 9.03
CA ARG A 384 13.34 -21.07 8.26
C ARG A 384 13.33 -19.61 7.82
N THR A 385 12.62 -19.33 6.73
CA THR A 385 12.55 -17.98 6.14
C THR A 385 12.15 -16.90 7.14
N TYR A 386 11.14 -17.16 7.95
CA TYR A 386 10.64 -16.23 8.98
C TYR A 386 11.56 -16.08 10.21
N GLU A 387 12.58 -16.94 10.35
CA GLU A 387 13.62 -16.81 11.38
C GLU A 387 14.78 -15.95 10.87
N VAL A 388 15.07 -16.02 9.56
CA VAL A 388 16.13 -15.23 8.93
C VAL A 388 15.68 -13.80 8.62
N ASP A 389 14.41 -13.60 8.26
CA ASP A 389 13.86 -12.31 7.80
C ASP A 389 14.17 -11.13 8.75
N PRO A 390 14.00 -11.24 10.09
CA PRO A 390 14.29 -10.12 11.00
C PRO A 390 15.74 -9.61 10.92
N PHE A 391 16.71 -10.52 10.81
CA PHE A 391 18.14 -10.18 10.70
C PHE A 391 18.42 -9.42 9.39
N LEU A 392 17.94 -9.97 8.26
CA LEU A 392 18.12 -9.35 6.95
C LEU A 392 17.42 -7.99 6.86
N LYS A 393 16.24 -7.85 7.47
CA LYS A 393 15.48 -6.60 7.47
C LYS A 393 16.06 -5.53 8.37
N ALA A 394 16.66 -5.89 9.51
CA ALA A 394 17.42 -4.96 10.35
C ALA A 394 18.63 -4.39 9.59
N ALA A 395 19.40 -5.24 8.91
CA ALA A 395 20.53 -4.80 8.10
C ALA A 395 20.09 -3.96 6.90
N TRP A 396 19.03 -4.39 6.19
CA TRP A 396 18.48 -3.64 5.07
C TRP A 396 18.01 -2.24 5.48
N ILE A 397 17.25 -2.09 6.57
CA ILE A 397 16.78 -0.75 6.97
C ILE A 397 17.94 0.13 7.43
N THR A 398 18.96 -0.43 8.07
CA THR A 398 20.18 0.30 8.45
C THR A 398 20.93 0.82 7.23
N LYS A 399 21.02 0.02 6.16
CA LYS A 399 21.56 0.48 4.88
C LYS A 399 20.74 1.65 4.31
N GLU A 400 19.43 1.45 4.21
CA GLU A 400 18.52 2.42 3.58
C GLU A 400 18.37 3.72 4.38
N SER A 401 18.73 3.70 5.67
CA SER A 401 18.64 4.86 6.55
C SER A 401 19.94 5.68 6.64
N ASN A 402 20.88 5.49 5.71
CA ASN A 402 22.11 6.26 5.66
C ASN A 402 21.81 7.78 5.65
N GLY A 403 22.39 8.51 6.60
CA GLY A 403 22.21 9.95 6.77
C GLY A 403 20.88 10.38 7.42
N LEU A 404 20.07 9.44 7.93
CA LEU A 404 18.82 9.76 8.64
C LEU A 404 18.99 9.91 10.16
N PHE A 405 19.94 9.20 10.75
CA PHE A 405 20.13 9.10 12.21
C PHE A 405 21.32 9.92 12.71
N GLU A 406 21.38 10.15 14.02
CA GLU A 406 22.56 10.73 14.66
C GLU A 406 23.77 9.81 14.48
N ARG A 407 24.96 10.42 14.41
CA ARG A 407 26.20 9.73 14.02
C ARG A 407 26.49 8.48 14.87
N ASP A 408 26.38 8.61 16.20
CA ASP A 408 26.72 7.53 17.14
C ASP A 408 25.63 6.45 17.20
N GLU A 409 24.36 6.86 17.09
CA GLU A 409 23.23 5.93 16.96
C GLU A 409 23.38 5.10 15.68
N TYR A 410 23.65 5.75 14.56
CA TYR A 410 23.80 5.08 13.27
C TYR A 410 24.98 4.11 13.24
N ARG A 411 26.11 4.50 13.83
CA ARG A 411 27.27 3.60 14.00
C ARG A 411 26.90 2.35 14.78
N THR A 412 26.17 2.50 15.89
CA THR A 412 25.71 1.37 16.71
C THR A 412 24.79 0.45 15.91
N MET A 413 23.88 1.02 15.11
CA MET A 413 22.99 0.24 14.24
C MET A 413 23.75 -0.57 13.20
N LEU A 414 24.81 0.00 12.62
CA LEU A 414 25.68 -0.65 11.64
C LEU A 414 26.45 -1.82 12.27
N GLU A 415 27.12 -1.59 13.40
CA GLU A 415 27.87 -2.62 14.12
C GLU A 415 26.96 -3.80 14.52
N GLN A 416 25.78 -3.53 15.09
CA GLN A 416 24.80 -4.57 15.41
C GLN A 416 24.27 -5.31 14.18
N SER A 417 24.04 -4.58 13.08
CA SER A 417 23.57 -5.19 11.83
C SER A 417 24.62 -6.11 11.22
N MET A 418 25.91 -5.78 11.32
CA MET A 418 27.00 -6.66 10.90
C MET A 418 26.99 -7.97 11.70
N GLU A 419 26.89 -7.90 13.02
CA GLU A 419 26.77 -9.10 13.88
C GLU A 419 25.55 -9.96 13.52
N PHE A 420 24.43 -9.34 13.15
CA PHE A 420 23.24 -10.05 12.69
C PHE A 420 23.48 -10.79 11.37
N LEU A 421 24.21 -10.19 10.44
CA LEU A 421 24.55 -10.84 9.16
C LEU A 421 25.52 -12.00 9.37
N ASP A 422 26.50 -11.86 10.25
CA ASP A 422 27.44 -12.93 10.61
C ASP A 422 26.70 -14.17 11.13
N ARG A 423 25.74 -13.97 12.05
CA ARG A 423 24.89 -15.08 12.55
C ARG A 423 24.10 -15.79 11.45
N VAL A 424 23.66 -15.06 10.42
CA VAL A 424 22.97 -15.68 9.28
C VAL A 424 23.96 -16.49 8.46
N MET A 425 25.16 -15.97 8.20
CA MET A 425 26.16 -16.64 7.37
C MET A 425 26.81 -17.86 8.04
N GLU A 426 26.96 -17.85 9.37
CA GLU A 426 27.52 -18.95 10.15
C GLU A 426 26.53 -20.11 10.36
N SER A 427 25.24 -19.92 10.04
CA SER A 427 24.22 -20.97 10.21
C SER A 427 24.39 -22.11 9.19
N PRO A 428 24.66 -23.36 9.63
CA PRO A 428 24.92 -24.48 8.73
C PRO A 428 23.68 -24.90 7.91
N ASP A 429 22.48 -24.57 8.41
CA ASP A 429 21.19 -24.87 7.78
C ASP A 429 20.55 -23.61 7.17
N THR A 430 21.35 -22.73 6.54
CA THR A 430 20.84 -21.48 5.97
C THR A 430 19.75 -21.73 4.93
N VAL A 431 18.72 -20.88 4.98
CA VAL A 431 17.67 -20.84 3.98
C VAL A 431 18.30 -20.53 2.62
N LYS A 432 17.95 -21.30 1.58
CA LYS A 432 18.49 -21.11 0.23
C LYS A 432 18.39 -19.63 -0.22
N GLY A 433 19.55 -19.05 -0.57
CA GLY A 433 19.67 -17.66 -1.03
C GLY A 433 19.79 -16.60 0.08
N SER A 434 19.57 -16.95 1.36
CA SER A 434 19.76 -15.98 2.44
C SER A 434 21.22 -15.63 2.66
N PHE A 435 22.13 -16.56 2.42
CA PHE A 435 23.58 -16.33 2.49
C PHE A 435 24.02 -15.25 1.49
N ASP A 436 23.61 -15.36 0.23
CA ASP A 436 23.98 -14.39 -0.82
C ASP A 436 23.43 -12.99 -0.52
N ILE A 437 22.21 -12.91 0.00
CA ILE A 437 21.60 -11.65 0.42
C ILE A 437 22.35 -11.07 1.62
N ALA A 438 22.67 -11.90 2.62
CA ALA A 438 23.39 -11.47 3.81
C ALA A 438 24.78 -10.93 3.47
N ARG A 439 25.52 -11.67 2.63
CA ARG A 439 26.84 -11.27 2.14
C ARG A 439 26.80 -9.93 1.39
N ARG A 440 25.84 -9.76 0.47
CA ARG A 440 25.69 -8.50 -0.26
C ARG A 440 25.38 -7.33 0.68
N LEU A 441 24.49 -7.54 1.66
CA LEU A 441 24.20 -6.51 2.67
C LEU A 441 25.44 -6.21 3.51
N GLN A 442 26.24 -7.23 3.85
CA GLN A 442 27.47 -7.04 4.62
C GLN A 442 28.48 -6.17 3.84
N ASP A 443 28.68 -6.45 2.56
CA ASP A 443 29.53 -5.65 1.68
C ASP A 443 29.04 -4.20 1.60
N ASP A 444 27.72 -4.00 1.45
CA ASP A 444 27.10 -2.67 1.41
C ASP A 444 27.28 -1.90 2.74
N LEU A 445 27.07 -2.55 3.89
CA LEU A 445 27.23 -1.94 5.21
C LEU A 445 28.70 -1.63 5.51
N HIS A 446 29.61 -2.52 5.14
CA HIS A 446 31.05 -2.29 5.26
C HIS A 446 31.50 -1.09 4.43
N GLY A 447 31.01 -0.95 3.19
CA GLY A 447 31.24 0.22 2.36
C GLY A 447 30.82 1.53 3.04
N ILE A 448 29.63 1.55 3.66
CA ILE A 448 29.17 2.70 4.44
C ILE A 448 30.10 2.96 5.63
N MET A 449 30.49 1.94 6.39
CA MET A 449 31.41 2.12 7.53
C MET A 449 32.78 2.69 7.10
N VAL A 450 33.28 2.33 5.92
CA VAL A 450 34.51 2.91 5.33
C VAL A 450 34.29 4.37 4.95
N GLU A 451 33.18 4.72 4.31
CA GLU A 451 32.84 6.11 3.94
C GLU A 451 32.80 7.06 5.16
N TYR A 452 32.31 6.56 6.31
CA TYR A 452 32.27 7.33 7.56
C TYR A 452 33.57 7.28 8.39
N GLY A 453 34.57 6.49 7.95
CA GLY A 453 35.85 6.30 8.65
C GLY A 453 35.75 5.48 9.93
N TRP A 454 34.76 4.59 10.04
CA TRP A 454 34.53 3.73 11.21
C TRP A 454 35.15 2.34 11.08
N ALA A 455 35.39 1.86 9.87
CA ALA A 455 36.16 0.66 9.61
C ALA A 455 37.58 1.05 9.15
N MET A 456 38.60 0.40 9.74
CA MET A 456 39.96 0.44 9.21
C MET A 456 40.15 -0.77 8.28
N TYR A 457 40.83 -0.53 7.14
CA TYR A 457 41.09 -1.51 6.07
C TYR A 457 41.71 -2.82 6.55
#